data_AF-A0AAW0L8S3-F1
#
_entry.id   AF-A0AAW0L8S3-F1
#
_cell.length_a   1.000
_cell.length_b   1.000
_cell.length_c   1.000
_cell.angle_alpha   90.00
_cell.angle_beta   90.00
_cell.angle_gamma   90.00
#
_symmetry.space_group_name_H-M   'P 1'
#
loop_
_entity.id
_entity.type
_entity.pdbx_description
1 polymer ?
#
loop_
_entity_poly.entity_id
_entity_poly.type
_entity_poly.pdbx_seq_one_letter_code
_entity_poly.pdbx_strand_id
1 'polypeptide(L)'
;MSDPMDLLRSNLSRVRIPEPTNRIYKQECCLSFDTPRSEGGLFIDMNTFLAFGKDCVAWNYEKTGNKVYLHIKQTKKVVAEDRPLKKPTLLGIGT
;
A
#
# COMPACT_ATOMS: atom_id res chain seq x y z
N MET A 1 -23.34 16.36 6.35
CA MET A 1 -22.14 15.61 5.96
C MET A 1 -20.95 16.40 6.45
N SER A 2 -20.16 15.87 7.39
CA SER A 2 -18.95 16.53 7.88
C SER A 2 -17.90 16.57 6.77
N ASP A 3 -17.21 17.70 6.63
CA ASP A 3 -16.12 17.85 5.67
C ASP A 3 -15.00 16.82 5.98
N PRO A 4 -14.41 16.15 4.97
CA PRO A 4 -13.32 15.20 5.19
C PRO A 4 -12.14 15.79 5.96
N MET A 5 -11.86 17.08 5.77
CA MET A 5 -10.79 17.78 6.49
C MET A 5 -11.12 18.00 7.95
N ASP A 6 -12.39 18.23 8.31
CA ASP A 6 -12.80 18.37 9.71
C ASP A 6 -12.70 17.04 10.45
N LEU A 7 -13.02 15.93 9.77
CA LEU A 7 -12.82 14.59 10.33
C LEU A 7 -11.34 14.30 10.55
N LEU A 8 -10.46 14.68 9.62
CA LEU A 8 -9.02 14.54 9.79
C LEU A 8 -8.53 15.40 10.97
N ARG A 9 -8.93 16.67 11.03
CA ARG A 9 -8.54 17.62 12.09
C ARG A 9 -8.91 17.12 13.48
N SER A 10 -10.10 16.53 13.65
CA SER A 10 -10.54 15.96 14.93
C SER A 10 -9.74 14.73 15.38
N ASN A 11 -9.06 14.04 14.47
CA ASN A 11 -8.28 12.83 14.76
C ASN A 11 -6.76 13.04 14.67
N LEU A 12 -6.29 14.25 14.35
CA LEU A 12 -4.86 14.57 14.24
C LEU A 12 -4.09 14.33 15.55
N SER A 13 -4.72 14.48 16.71
CA SER A 13 -4.09 14.23 18.01
C SER A 13 -3.65 12.77 18.21
N ARG A 14 -4.22 11.83 17.44
CA ARG A 14 -3.87 10.40 17.48
C ARG A 14 -2.81 10.02 16.45
N VAL A 15 -2.54 10.89 15.48
CA VAL A 15 -1.52 10.67 14.44
C VAL A 15 -0.15 10.93 15.05
N ARG A 16 0.71 9.92 15.05
CA ARG A 16 2.08 10.02 15.56
C ARG A 16 3.06 10.09 14.40
N ILE A 17 4.14 10.85 14.61
CA ILE A 17 5.28 10.88 13.69
C ILE A 17 6.25 9.78 14.14
N PRO A 18 6.65 8.86 13.25
CA PRO A 18 7.55 7.78 13.62
C PRO A 18 8.96 8.30 13.93
N GLU A 19 9.54 7.81 15.01
CA GLU A 19 10.92 8.04 15.40
C GLU A 19 11.86 6.95 14.82
N PRO A 20 13.18 7.18 14.75
CA PRO A 20 14.14 6.20 14.21
C PRO A 20 14.14 4.83 14.92
N THR A 21 13.68 4.78 16.17
CA THR A 21 13.58 3.56 16.98
C THR A 21 12.29 2.79 16.74
N ASN A 22 11.29 3.40 16.08
CA ASN A 22 10.00 2.78 15.87
C ASN A 22 10.04 1.79 14.70
N ARG A 23 9.44 0.61 14.92
CA ARG A 23 9.26 -0.39 13.87
C ARG A 23 8.03 -0.04 13.05
N ILE A 24 8.23 0.20 11.76
CA ILE A 24 7.16 0.51 10.82
C ILE A 24 6.93 -0.70 9.93
N TYR A 25 5.77 -1.32 10.05
CA TYR A 25 5.39 -2.48 9.25
C TYR A 25 4.76 -1.98 7.95
N LYS A 26 5.55 -1.90 6.87
CA LYS A 26 5.11 -1.38 5.56
C LYS A 26 5.19 -2.40 4.41
N GLN A 27 5.66 -3.60 4.71
CA GLN A 27 5.91 -4.63 3.69
C GLN A 27 4.75 -5.60 3.55
N GLU A 28 4.10 -5.95 4.67
CA GLU A 28 3.07 -6.98 4.75
C GLU A 28 2.10 -6.67 5.89
N CYS A 29 0.89 -7.19 5.80
CA CYS A 29 -0.12 -7.13 6.85
C CYS A 29 0.30 -7.95 8.08
N CYS A 30 -0.06 -7.50 9.27
CA CYS A 30 0.24 -8.20 10.53
C CYS A 30 -0.66 -9.41 10.80
N LEU A 31 -1.76 -9.56 10.07
CA LEU A 31 -2.76 -10.63 10.25
C LEU A 31 -2.95 -11.51 9.01
N SER A 32 -2.56 -11.02 7.83
CA SER A 32 -2.66 -11.71 6.54
C SER A 32 -1.36 -11.56 5.76
N PHE A 33 -1.19 -12.31 4.67
CA PHE A 33 -0.06 -12.16 3.75
C PHE A 33 -0.28 -11.06 2.69
N ASP A 34 -1.18 -10.12 2.96
CA ASP A 34 -1.44 -9.02 2.04
C ASP A 34 -0.24 -8.09 1.96
N THR A 35 0.11 -7.72 0.72
CA THR A 35 1.21 -6.81 0.43
C THR A 35 0.66 -5.53 -0.20
N PRO A 36 1.47 -4.45 -0.31
CA PRO A 36 1.06 -3.26 -1.05
C PRO A 36 0.67 -3.52 -2.51
N ARG A 37 1.06 -4.67 -3.09
CA ARG A 37 0.72 -5.08 -4.46
C ARG A 37 -0.61 -5.83 -4.56
N SER A 38 -1.18 -6.26 -3.44
CA SER A 38 -2.50 -6.89 -3.39
C SER A 38 -3.59 -5.92 -3.85
N GLU A 39 -4.74 -6.43 -4.30
CA GLU A 39 -5.82 -5.64 -4.88
C GLU A 39 -6.31 -4.50 -3.94
N GLY A 40 -6.37 -4.78 -2.64
CA GLY A 40 -6.75 -3.84 -1.59
C GLY A 40 -5.65 -2.88 -1.13
N GLY A 41 -4.41 -3.11 -1.52
CA GLY A 41 -3.24 -2.42 -0.95
C GLY A 41 -3.05 -2.71 0.54
N LEU A 42 -2.23 -1.89 1.19
CA LEU A 42 -1.87 -2.02 2.60
C LEU A 42 -2.26 -0.75 3.36
N PHE A 43 -2.89 -0.89 4.52
CA PHE A 43 -3.32 0.20 5.39
C PHE A 43 -2.46 0.25 6.64
N ILE A 44 -1.70 1.32 6.82
CA ILE A 44 -0.82 1.49 7.98
C ILE A 44 -1.50 2.40 8.99
N ASP A 45 -1.66 1.94 10.23
CA ASP A 45 -2.19 2.76 11.31
C ASP A 45 -1.18 3.85 11.68
N MET A 46 -1.60 5.12 11.61
CA MET A 46 -0.74 6.28 11.87
C MET A 46 -0.41 6.50 13.36
N ASN A 47 -0.99 5.70 14.26
CA ASN A 47 -0.69 5.73 15.69
C ASN A 47 0.27 4.61 16.12
N THR A 48 0.03 3.39 15.62
CA THR A 48 0.77 2.17 16.02
C THR A 48 1.81 1.71 14.99
N PHE A 49 1.76 2.23 13.75
CA PHE A 49 2.61 1.85 12.62
C PHE A 49 2.53 0.37 12.21
N LEU A 50 1.42 -0.29 12.57
CA LEU A 50 1.09 -1.64 12.13
C LEU A 50 0.37 -1.59 10.78
N ALA A 51 0.65 -2.59 9.95
CA ALA A 51 0.02 -2.73 8.64
C ALA A 51 -1.13 -3.73 8.67
N PHE A 52 -2.21 -3.37 8.00
CA PHE A 52 -3.41 -4.18 7.85
C PHE A 52 -3.83 -4.26 6.39
N GLY A 53 -4.26 -5.44 5.94
CA GLY A 53 -4.93 -5.61 4.66
C GLY A 53 -6.33 -5.00 4.69
N LYS A 54 -6.95 -4.94 3.51
CA LYS A 54 -8.31 -4.37 3.34
C LYS A 54 -9.34 -5.01 4.26
N ASP A 55 -9.27 -6.32 4.46
CA ASP A 55 -10.25 -7.05 5.28
C ASP A 55 -9.94 -6.97 6.78
N CYS A 56 -8.68 -6.72 7.13
CA CYS A 56 -8.23 -6.64 8.52
C CYS A 56 -8.29 -5.23 9.11
N VAL A 57 -8.36 -4.17 8.29
CA VAL A 57 -8.37 -2.78 8.76
C VAL A 57 -9.60 -2.47 9.62
N ALA A 58 -10.76 -3.07 9.28
CA ALA A 58 -12.00 -2.93 10.04
C ALA A 58 -11.83 -3.48 11.47
N TRP A 59 -11.17 -4.64 11.60
CA TRP A 59 -10.86 -5.23 12.90
C TRP A 59 -9.97 -4.32 13.75
N ASN A 60 -8.94 -3.69 13.17
CA ASN A 60 -8.10 -2.74 13.91
C ASN A 60 -8.89 -1.51 14.35
N TYR A 61 -9.77 -0.98 13.48
CA TYR A 61 -10.65 0.14 13.81
C TYR A 61 -11.57 -0.18 15.00
N GLU A 62 -12.18 -1.37 15.03
CA GLU A 62 -13.04 -1.78 16.15
C GLU A 62 -12.26 -1.95 17.46
N LYS A 63 -11.01 -2.42 17.39
CA LYS A 63 -10.17 -2.66 18.57
C LYS A 63 -9.53 -1.40 19.14
N THR A 64 -9.02 -0.52 18.29
CA THR A 64 -8.23 0.66 18.70
C THR A 64 -9.04 1.96 18.66
N GLY A 65 -10.11 2.00 17.87
CA GLY A 65 -10.83 3.24 17.53
C GLY A 65 -9.99 4.22 16.69
N ASN A 66 -8.86 3.79 16.13
CA ASN A 66 -8.04 4.63 15.25
C ASN A 66 -8.71 4.72 13.88
N LYS A 67 -8.96 5.96 13.43
CA LYS A 67 -9.70 6.24 12.18
C LYS A 67 -8.78 6.60 11.01
N VAL A 68 -7.53 6.95 11.29
CA VAL A 68 -6.59 7.48 10.31
C VAL A 68 -5.57 6.42 9.94
N TYR A 69 -5.56 6.06 8.66
CA TYR A 69 -4.64 5.08 8.10
C TYR A 69 -3.95 5.65 6.86
N LEU A 70 -2.69 5.30 6.66
CA LEU A 70 -1.96 5.54 5.43
C LEU A 70 -2.17 4.36 4.48
N HIS A 71 -2.84 4.61 3.36
CA HIS A 71 -3.06 3.59 2.33
C HIS A 71 -1.91 3.58 1.33
N ILE A 72 -1.20 2.46 1.24
CA ILE A 72 -0.12 2.23 0.28
C ILE A 72 -0.58 1.18 -0.72
N LYS A 73 -0.64 1.57 -2.00
CA LYS A 73 -0.92 0.66 -3.11
C LYS A 73 0.20 0.76 -4.14
N GLN A 74 0.88 -0.36 -4.39
CA GLN A 74 1.90 -0.48 -5.41
C GLN A 74 1.30 -1.14 -6.65
N THR A 75 1.39 -0.46 -7.78
CA THR A 75 0.99 -1.00 -9.08
C THR A 75 2.23 -1.19 -9.95
N LYS A 76 2.29 -2.30 -10.69
CA LYS A 76 3.36 -2.50 -11.68
C LYS A 76 3.10 -1.55 -12.83
N LYS A 77 3.96 -0.55 -13.01
CA LYS A 77 3.92 0.30 -14.20
C LYS A 77 4.27 -0.58 -15.40
N VAL A 78 3.30 -0.79 -16.30
CA VAL A 78 3.55 -1.44 -17.58
C VAL A 78 4.37 -0.44 -18.39
N VAL A 79 5.66 -0.75 -18.59
CA VAL A 79 6.48 -0.01 -19.55
C VAL A 79 5.98 -0.46 -20.91
N ALA A 80 5.40 0.46 -21.68
CA ALA A 80 5.08 0.20 -23.07
C ALA A 80 6.40 -0.20 -23.76
N GLU A 81 6.46 -1.42 -24.31
CA GLU A 81 7.62 -1.82 -25.09
C GLU A 81 7.64 -0.98 -26.37
N ASP A 82 8.41 0.11 -26.34
CA ASP A 82 8.78 0.89 -27.52
C ASP A 82 9.89 0.15 -28.30
N ARG A 83 9.78 -1.18 -28.39
CA ARG A 83 10.60 -1.97 -29.30
C ARG A 83 9.86 -1.99 -30.62
N PRO A 84 10.42 -1.38 -31.69
CA PRO A 84 9.95 -1.69 -33.03
C PRO A 84 10.00 -3.22 -33.15
N LEU A 85 8.89 -3.82 -33.59
CA LEU A 85 8.85 -5.20 -34.08
C LEU A 85 9.88 -5.32 -35.21
N LYS A 86 11.16 -5.50 -34.86
CA LYS A 86 12.21 -5.80 -35.83
C LYS A 86 11.77 -7.11 -36.46
N LYS A 87 11.46 -7.04 -37.76
CA LYS A 87 11.21 -8.23 -38.57
C LYS A 87 12.35 -9.22 -38.27
N PRO A 88 12.05 -10.46 -37.85
CA PRO A 88 13.10 -11.42 -37.58
C PRO A 88 13.94 -11.57 -38.85
N THR A 89 15.25 -11.36 -38.72
CA THR A 89 16.18 -11.56 -39.83
C THR A 89 16.25 -13.06 -40.08
N LEU A 90 15.92 -13.49 -41.30
CA LEU A 90 16.06 -14.88 -41.73
C LEU A 90 17.51 -15.32 -41.48
N LEU A 91 17.71 -16.23 -40.53
CA LEU A 91 18.99 -16.90 -40.31
C LEU A 91 19.07 -18.06 -41.29
N GLY A 92 19.82 -17.89 -42.38
CA GLY A 92 20.12 -18.98 -43.31
C GLY A 92 21.10 -19.95 -42.67
N ILE A 93 20.64 -21.13 -42.28
CA ILE A 93 21.49 -22.27 -41.97
C ILE A 93 21.66 -23.04 -43.28
N GLY A 94 22.80 -22.87 -43.95
CA GLY A 94 23.32 -23.84 -44.93
C GLY A 94 24.31 -24.76 -44.21
N THR A 95 24.49 -26.04 -44.54
CA THR A 95 24.10 -26.83 -45.72
C THR A 95 23.29 -28.06 -45.34
#